data_AF-A0A8C6G9L1-F1
#
_entry.id   AF-A0A8C6G9L1-F1
#
_cell.length_a   1.000
_cell.length_b   1.000
_cell.length_c   1.000
_cell.angle_alpha   90.00
_cell.angle_beta   90.00
_cell.angle_gamma   90.00
#
_symmetry.space_group_name_H-M   'P 1'
#
loop_
_entity.id
_entity.type
_entity.pdbx_description
1 polymer ?
#
loop_
_entity_poly.entity_id
_entity_poly.type
_entity_poly.pdbx_seq_one_letter_code
_entity_poly.pdbx_strand_id
1 'polypeptide(L)'
;MTLRTICSFIGWILSGVLCVCMITISGSTVVVCACLTWFFTMASHKTFRIKRFLAKKQKQNRPIPQWIQMKTGNKIMYNSKRRHWRRTKLGL
;
A
#
# COMPACT_ATOMS: atom_id res chain seq x y z
N MET A 1 -29.51 -43.86 -9.84
CA MET A 1 -29.33 -42.55 -10.51
C MET A 1 -28.01 -41.95 -10.06
N THR A 2 -26.98 -42.20 -10.86
CA THR A 2 -25.61 -41.74 -10.66
C THR A 2 -25.50 -40.27 -11.06
N LEU A 3 -25.46 -39.36 -10.09
CA LEU A 3 -25.01 -38.00 -10.35
C LEU A 3 -23.49 -37.91 -10.17
N ARG A 4 -22.82 -37.72 -11.30
CA ARG A 4 -21.42 -37.33 -11.42
C ARG A 4 -21.20 -35.99 -10.73
N THR A 5 -20.29 -35.95 -9.76
CA THR A 5 -19.59 -34.71 -9.43
C THR A 5 -18.19 -34.84 -10.00
N ILE A 6 -17.98 -34.23 -11.17
CA ILE A 6 -16.68 -34.11 -11.82
C ILE A 6 -15.84 -33.18 -10.95
N CYS A 7 -14.86 -33.74 -10.24
CA CYS A 7 -13.80 -32.97 -9.60
C CYS A 7 -12.81 -32.57 -10.70
N SER A 8 -13.03 -31.42 -11.35
CA SER A 8 -12.07 -30.86 -12.31
C SER A 8 -11.00 -30.09 -11.55
N PHE A 9 -9.88 -30.76 -11.29
CA PHE A 9 -8.62 -30.18 -10.88
C PHE A 9 -7.93 -29.53 -12.10
N ILE A 10 -8.29 -28.29 -12.43
CA ILE A 10 -7.54 -27.40 -13.34
C ILE A 10 -7.73 -26.00 -12.76
N GLY A 11 -6.75 -25.31 -12.16
CA GLY A 11 -5.36 -25.20 -12.53
C GLY A 11 -5.08 -23.84 -13.20
N TRP A 12 -5.41 -22.72 -12.54
CA TRP A 12 -5.00 -21.35 -12.91
C TRP A 12 -4.80 -20.55 -11.60
N ILE A 13 -3.57 -20.46 -11.09
CA ILE A 13 -2.62 -19.35 -11.32
C ILE A 13 -3.21 -17.97 -10.98
N LEU A 14 -2.70 -17.42 -9.87
CA LEU A 14 -2.49 -15.99 -9.62
C LEU A 14 -3.63 -15.06 -10.02
N SER A 15 -4.70 -15.07 -9.24
CA SER A 15 -5.53 -13.89 -9.05
C SER A 15 -5.99 -13.92 -7.60
N GLY A 16 -5.48 -12.98 -6.81
CA GLY A 16 -5.88 -12.75 -5.42
C GLY A 16 -7.34 -12.34 -5.33
N VAL A 17 -8.24 -13.29 -5.55
CA VAL A 17 -9.65 -13.17 -5.23
C VAL A 17 -9.73 -13.55 -3.77
N LEU A 18 -10.05 -12.56 -2.94
CA LEU A 18 -10.59 -12.77 -1.61
C LEU A 18 -11.49 -14.02 -1.68
N CYS A 19 -11.19 -15.03 -0.88
CA CYS A 19 -12.21 -16.00 -0.52
C CYS A 19 -13.29 -15.21 0.24
N VAL A 20 -14.21 -14.59 -0.49
CA VAL A 20 -15.46 -14.12 0.08
C VAL A 20 -16.28 -15.40 0.24
N CYS A 21 -16.05 -16.12 1.33
CA CYS A 21 -17.13 -16.91 1.90
C CYS A 21 -18.25 -15.90 2.16
N MET A 22 -19.24 -15.88 1.27
CA MET A 22 -20.52 -15.22 1.49
C MET A 22 -21.21 -15.93 2.65
N ILE A 23 -20.83 -15.56 3.88
CA ILE A 23 -21.63 -15.89 5.05
C ILE A 23 -22.78 -14.87 5.04
N THR A 24 -23.91 -15.26 4.48
CA THR A 24 -25.17 -14.53 4.69
C THR A 24 -25.59 -14.71 6.14
N ILE A 25 -25.11 -13.83 7.03
CA ILE A 25 -25.68 -13.67 8.36
C ILE A 25 -26.82 -12.68 8.24
N SER A 26 -28.02 -13.18 8.50
CA SER A 26 -29.23 -12.42 8.77
C SER A 26 -28.98 -11.22 9.68
N GLY A 27 -29.29 -10.01 9.19
CA GLY A 27 -29.84 -8.92 10.00
C GLY A 27 -28.99 -8.40 11.16
N SER A 28 -27.75 -7.96 10.92
CA SER A 28 -27.03 -7.13 11.89
C SER A 28 -26.06 -6.19 11.18
N THR A 29 -26.41 -4.91 11.12
CA THR A 29 -25.62 -3.77 10.57
C THR A 29 -24.26 -3.54 11.27
N VAL A 30 -23.88 -4.39 12.23
CA VAL A 30 -22.73 -4.19 13.12
C VAL A 30 -21.42 -4.76 12.54
N VAL A 31 -21.48 -5.70 11.60
CA VAL A 31 -20.29 -6.44 11.13
C VAL A 31 -19.47 -5.66 10.08
N VAL A 32 -20.10 -4.79 9.28
CA VAL A 32 -19.39 -3.97 8.27
C VAL A 32 -18.47 -2.92 8.94
N CYS A 33 -18.80 -2.48 10.15
CA CYS A 33 -18.05 -1.43 10.87
C CYS A 33 -16.74 -1.95 11.53
N ALA A 34 -16.63 -3.25 11.80
CA ALA A 34 -15.45 -3.84 12.47
C ALA A 34 -14.25 -4.07 11.54
N CYS A 35 -14.44 -4.15 10.21
CA CYS A 35 -13.35 -4.41 9.27
C CYS A 35 -12.53 -3.14 8.93
N LEU A 36 -13.14 -1.95 8.98
CA LEU A 36 -12.45 -0.68 8.71
C LEU A 36 -11.66 -0.12 9.91
N THR A 37 -11.88 -0.63 11.12
CA THR A 37 -11.30 -0.06 12.35
C THR A 37 -10.01 -0.74 12.82
N TRP A 38 -9.65 -1.90 12.27
CA TRP A 38 -8.47 -2.65 12.74
C TRP A 38 -7.13 -2.07 12.28
N PHE A 39 -7.07 -1.32 11.18
CA PHE A 39 -5.79 -0.85 10.61
C PHE A 39 -5.29 0.52 11.13
N PHE A 40 -6.10 1.28 11.87
CA PHE A 40 -5.71 2.64 12.30
C PHE A 40 -4.91 2.69 13.61
N THR A 41 -4.67 1.56 14.27
CA THR A 41 -4.23 1.50 15.68
C THR A 41 -2.76 1.10 15.91
N MET A 42 -1.84 1.40 14.97
CA MET A 42 -0.41 1.12 15.21
C MET A 42 0.55 2.26 14.84
N ALA A 43 0.05 3.48 14.63
CA ALA A 43 0.92 4.65 14.50
C ALA A 43 0.96 5.44 15.81
N SER A 44 2.16 5.73 16.30
CA SER A 44 2.38 6.59 17.47
C SER A 44 1.66 7.94 17.32
N HIS A 45 1.10 8.46 18.43
CA HIS A 45 0.51 9.79 18.51
C HIS A 45 1.58 10.87 18.30
N LYS A 46 1.63 11.45 17.10
CA LYS A 46 2.56 12.54 16.71
C LYS A 46 1.84 13.87 16.60
N THR A 47 2.55 14.95 16.93
CA THR A 47 2.04 16.32 16.75
C THR A 47 1.86 16.65 15.27
N PHE A 48 0.97 17.60 14.95
CA PHE A 48 0.68 18.01 13.58
C PHE A 48 1.92 18.55 12.84
N ARG A 49 2.80 19.27 13.54
CA ARG A 49 4.08 19.76 13.00
C ARG A 49 4.97 18.61 12.52
N ILE A 50 5.13 17.57 13.33
CA ILE A 50 5.93 16.39 12.98
C ILE A 50 5.28 15.64 11.81
N LYS A 51 3.95 15.47 11.82
CA LYS A 51 3.23 14.82 10.70
C LYS A 51 3.46 15.56 9.37
N ARG A 52 3.38 16.90 9.38
CA ARG A 52 3.69 17.72 8.19
C ARG A 52 5.14 17.56 7.74
N PHE A 53 6.09 17.55 8.66
CA PHE A 53 7.51 17.33 8.33
C PHE A 53 7.73 15.95 7.69
N LEU A 54 7.19 14.89 8.30
CA LEU A 54 7.31 13.52 7.79
C LEU A 54 6.70 13.40 6.39
N ALA A 55 5.51 13.98 6.19
CA ALA A 55 4.87 14.00 4.87
C ALA A 55 5.71 14.73 3.82
N LYS A 56 6.33 15.88 4.18
CA LYS A 56 7.25 16.60 3.27
C LYS A 56 8.48 15.77 2.92
N LYS A 57 9.10 15.11 3.91
CA LYS A 57 10.28 14.25 3.68
C LYS A 57 9.94 13.04 2.82
N GLN A 58 8.74 12.45 2.97
CA GLN A 58 8.27 11.38 2.11
C GLN A 58 8.05 11.87 0.67
N LYS A 59 7.45 13.05 0.49
CA LYS A 59 7.25 13.67 -0.83
C LYS A 59 8.56 14.01 -1.54
N GLN A 60 9.60 14.41 -0.80
CA GLN A 60 10.93 14.72 -1.37
C GLN A 60 11.71 13.49 -1.82
N ASN A 61 11.44 12.31 -1.24
CA ASN A 61 12.19 11.08 -1.51
C ASN A 61 11.71 10.35 -2.78
N ARG A 62 11.59 11.08 -3.89
CA ARG A 62 11.12 10.59 -5.20
C ARG A 62 12.27 10.59 -6.22
N PRO A 63 12.24 9.70 -7.24
CA PRO A 63 13.19 9.75 -8.35
C PRO A 63 12.92 10.99 -9.22
N ILE A 64 13.90 11.36 -10.05
CA ILE A 64 13.76 12.48 -10.98
C ILE A 64 12.79 12.08 -12.11
N PRO A 65 11.86 12.96 -12.52
CA PRO A 65 11.00 12.72 -13.67
C PRO A 65 11.78 12.56 -14.98
N GLN A 66 11.32 11.66 -15.85
CA GLN A 66 11.97 11.32 -17.12
C GLN A 66 12.14 12.52 -18.07
N TRP A 67 11.13 13.39 -18.18
CA TRP A 67 11.21 14.56 -19.06
C TRP A 67 12.33 15.55 -18.67
N ILE A 68 12.77 15.56 -17.41
CA ILE A 68 13.92 16.37 -16.98
C ILE A 68 15.23 15.73 -17.46
N GLN A 69 15.32 14.40 -17.49
CA GLN A 69 16.47 13.68 -18.01
C GLN A 69 16.62 13.89 -19.52
N MET A 70 15.51 14.04 -20.24
CA MET A 70 15.51 14.24 -21.70
C MET A 70 15.84 15.67 -22.13
N LYS A 71 15.93 16.64 -21.21
CA LYS A 71 16.30 18.01 -21.58
C LYS A 71 17.78 18.11 -21.96
N THR A 72 18.05 18.70 -23.11
CA THR A 72 19.42 18.96 -23.59
C THR A 72 20.19 19.87 -22.63
N GLY A 73 21.48 19.58 -22.39
CA GLY A 73 22.36 20.39 -21.53
C GLY A 73 22.17 20.20 -20.02
N ASN A 74 21.34 19.25 -19.58
CA ASN A 74 21.15 18.96 -18.16
C ASN A 74 22.27 18.08 -17.59
N LYS A 75 22.90 18.55 -16.50
CA LYS A 75 23.92 17.81 -15.74
C LYS A 75 23.32 16.88 -14.66
N ILE A 76 22.03 17.03 -14.35
CA ILE A 76 21.37 16.35 -13.24
C ILE A 76 20.86 14.97 -13.70
N MET A 77 21.53 13.90 -13.27
CA MET A 77 21.18 12.52 -13.65
C MET A 77 20.28 11.82 -12.62
N TYR A 78 20.59 11.99 -11.33
CA TYR A 78 19.89 11.37 -10.21
C TYR A 78 19.68 12.34 -9.04
N ASN A 79 18.75 12.01 -8.14
CA ASN A 79 18.50 12.83 -6.95
C ASN A 79 19.54 12.52 -5.87
N SER A 80 20.56 13.37 -5.75
CA SER A 80 21.62 13.24 -4.73
C SER A 80 21.10 13.31 -3.29
N LYS A 81 19.95 13.93 -3.06
CA LYS A 81 19.30 14.05 -1.73
C LYS A 81 18.34 12.90 -1.42
N ARG A 82 18.26 11.88 -2.27
CA ARG A 82 17.44 10.69 -2.02
C ARG A 82 17.94 9.96 -0.77
N ARG A 83 17.01 9.55 0.09
CA ARG A 83 17.33 8.94 1.39
C ARG A 83 16.73 7.55 1.51
N HIS A 84 17.49 6.59 2.04
CA HIS A 84 16.94 5.31 2.47
C HIS A 84 16.76 5.29 3.99
N TRP A 85 15.63 4.76 4.47
CA TRP A 85 15.24 4.83 5.88
C TRP A 85 16.11 3.99 6.81
N ARG A 86 16.72 2.91 6.30
CA ARG A 86 17.67 2.10 7.07
C ARG A 86 19.03 2.79 7.23
N ARG A 87 19.50 3.52 6.20
CA ARG A 87 20.85 4.11 6.17
C ARG A 87 20.97 5.44 6.91
N THR A 88 20.04 6.38 6.69
CA THR A 88 20.13 7.74 7.25
C THR A 88 18.84 8.11 7.98
N LYS A 89 18.93 8.59 9.22
CA LYS A 89 17.76 8.97 10.04
C LYS A 89 17.36 10.44 9.84
N LEU A 90 16.14 10.79 10.23
CA LEU A 90 15.55 12.12 10.00
C LEU A 90 15.85 13.15 11.10
N GLY A 91 16.38 12.73 12.26
CA GLY A 91 16.72 13.61 13.38
C GLY A 91 15.52 14.46 13.82
N LEU A 92 14.47 13.79 14.32
CA LEU A 92 13.23 14.40 14.82
C LEU A 92 13.13 14.18 16.32
#